data_AF-A0A950AQ93-F1
#
_entry.id   AF-A0A950AQ93-F1
#
_cell.length_a   1.000
_cell.length_b   1.000
_cell.length_c   1.000
_cell.angle_alpha   90.00
_cell.angle_beta   90.00
_cell.angle_gamma   90.00
#
_symmetry.space_group_name_H-M   'P 1'
#
loop_
_entity.id
_entity.type
_entity.pdbx_description
1 polymer ?
#
loop_
_entity_poly.entity_id
_entity_poly.type
_entity_poly.pdbx_seq_one_letter_code
_entity_poly.pdbx_strand_id
1 'polypeptide(L)' 'MLHAVVMAGGSGTRFWPKSRRDRPKQLLPLFG' A
#
# COMPACT_ATOMS: atom_id res chain seq x y z
N MET A 1 -27.28 -1.40 9.05
CA MET A 1 -26.22 -2.18 8.38
C MET A 1 -24.90 -1.47 8.58
N LEU A 2 -23.84 -2.19 8.96
CA LEU A 2 -22.52 -1.61 9.22
C LEU A 2 -21.59 -1.91 8.04
N HIS A 3 -20.83 -0.92 7.59
CA HIS A 3 -19.82 -1.07 6.55
C HIS A 3 -18.46 -0.63 7.10
N ALA A 4 -17.40 -1.31 6.66
CA ALA A 4 -16.03 -0.94 6.94
C ALA A 4 -15.35 -0.47 5.66
N VAL A 5 -14.56 0.60 5.77
CA VAL A 5 -13.75 1.13 4.68
C VAL A 5 -12.29 1.14 5.12
N VAL A 6 -11.41 0.58 4.29
CA VAL A 6 -9.97 0.58 4.53
C VAL A 6 -9.32 1.61 3.62
N MET A 7 -8.74 2.66 4.20
CA MET A 7 -8.02 3.66 3.42
C MET A 7 -6.63 3.15 3.03
N ALA A 8 -6.38 3.01 1.73
CA ALA A 8 -5.12 2.54 1.17
C ALA A 8 -4.34 3.64 0.41
N GLY A 9 -4.25 4.85 1.00
CA GLY A 9 -3.54 5.99 0.40
C GLY A 9 -2.05 6.11 0.75
N GLY A 10 -1.42 7.17 0.22
CA GLY A 10 -0.02 7.54 0.45
C GLY A 10 0.96 6.99 -0.61
N SER A 11 1.93 7.81 -1.02
CA SER A 11 2.82 7.54 -2.18
C SER A 11 3.85 6.42 -1.99
N GLY A 12 4.14 6.01 -0.75
CA GLY A 12 5.09 4.94 -0.47
C GLY A 12 6.55 5.28 -0.80
N THR A 13 6.93 6.57 -0.84
CA THR A 13 8.28 7.03 -1.22
C THR A 13 9.41 6.40 -0.40
N ARG A 14 9.20 6.15 0.90
CA ARG A 14 10.17 5.46 1.77
C ARG A 14 10.44 4.00 1.40
N PHE A 15 9.53 3.38 0.66
CA PHE A 15 9.67 2.00 0.16
C PHE A 15 10.18 1.96 -1.27
N TRP A 16 10.62 3.08 -1.85
CA TRP A 16 11.33 3.07 -3.12
C TRP A 16 12.66 2.29 -2.95
N PRO A 17 13.08 1.42 -3.89
CA PRO A 17 12.50 1.20 -5.21
C PRO A 17 11.39 0.14 -5.28
N LYS A 18 10.98 -0.46 -4.17
CA LYS A 18 9.96 -1.53 -4.18
C LYS A 18 8.54 -1.01 -4.43
N SER A 19 8.15 0.14 -3.87
CA SER A 19 6.85 0.78 -4.13
C SER A 19 6.90 1.59 -5.43
N ARG A 20 5.93 1.38 -6.32
CA ARG A 20 5.76 2.10 -7.61
C ARG A 20 4.29 2.40 -7.86
N ARG A 21 3.99 3.14 -8.93
CA ARG A 21 2.60 3.48 -9.32
C ARG A 21 1.78 2.22 -9.60
N ASP A 22 2.38 1.24 -10.28
CA ASP A 22 1.79 -0.06 -10.63
C ASP A 22 1.82 -1.07 -9.45
N ARG A 23 2.71 -0.87 -8.48
CA ARG A 23 2.82 -1.70 -7.27
C ARG A 23 2.90 -0.86 -5.98
N PRO A 24 1.77 -0.42 -5.41
CA PRO A 24 1.74 0.44 -4.23
C PRO A 24 2.15 -0.29 -2.94
N LYS A 25 2.54 0.47 -1.89
CA LYS A 25 3.09 -0.06 -0.63
C LYS A 25 2.23 -1.13 0.05
N GLN A 26 0.91 -1.04 -0.07
CA GLN A 26 -0.05 -1.95 0.56
C GLN A 26 -0.03 -3.35 -0.08
N LEU A 27 0.51 -3.48 -1.29
CA LEU A 27 0.64 -4.75 -2.03
C LEU A 27 2.07 -5.30 -1.99
N LEU A 28 2.95 -4.70 -1.19
CA LEU A 28 4.31 -5.20 -1.03
C LEU A 28 4.32 -6.37 -0.03
N PRO A 29 5.03 -7.47 -0.33
CA PRO A 29 5.28 -8.52 0.65
C PRO A 29 6.34 -8.02 1.63
N LEU A 30 5.93 -7.18 2.59
CA LEU A 30 6.83 -6.63 3.61
C LEU A 30 7.22 -7.66 4.66
N PHE A 31 6.37 -8.66 4.84
CA PHE A 31 6.55 -9.78 5.75
C PHE A 31 6.44 -11.08 4.95
N GLY A 32 7.12 -12.11 5.44
CA GLY A 32 6.95 -13.50 5.04
C GLY A 32 6.42 -14.29 6.23
#